data_AF-A0AAN8E1F8-F1
#
_entry.id   AF-A0AAN8E1F8-F1
#
_cell.length_a   1.000
_cell.length_b   1.000
_cell.length_c   1.000
_cell.angle_alpha   90.00
_cell.angle_beta   90.00
_cell.angle_gamma   90.00
#
_symmetry.space_group_name_H-M   'P 1'
#
loop_
_entity.id
_entity.type
_entity.pdbx_description
1 polymer ?
#
loop_
_entity_poly.entity_id
_entity_poly.type
_entity_poly.pdbx_seq_one_letter_code
_entity_poly.pdbx_strand_id
1 'polypeptide(L)'
;MEVSTHLIKKKNSQLIKTKMEKTFSYRPQEILQDMPFITEFGERWPALFSDSEVNAEFTRITTVPLLPTFMSQLDRHSSQLMKVFKKKGGTAGRNLGLIMAAMDKDPTVETRRDCVLKALCVYMNESSESFINRVGTGA
;
A
#
# COMPACT_ATOMS: atom_id res chain seq x y z
N MET A 1 24.68 21.85 4.45
CA MET A 1 24.52 20.49 5.02
C MET A 1 23.40 19.68 4.34
N GLU A 2 22.36 20.30 3.76
CA GLU A 2 21.24 19.58 3.09
C GLU A 2 21.60 18.89 1.77
N VAL A 3 22.53 19.44 0.99
CA VAL A 3 22.97 18.83 -0.29
C VAL A 3 23.68 17.48 -0.04
N SER A 4 24.49 17.40 1.02
CA SER A 4 25.24 16.19 1.37
C SER A 4 24.31 15.04 1.83
N THR A 5 23.25 15.35 2.59
CA THR A 5 22.29 14.33 3.06
C THR A 5 21.44 13.79 1.92
N HIS A 6 21.04 14.64 0.96
CA HIS A 6 20.31 14.22 -0.23
C HIS A 6 21.15 13.30 -1.13
N LEU A 7 22.44 13.61 -1.33
CA LEU A 7 23.35 12.78 -2.12
C LEU A 7 23.61 11.41 -1.49
N ILE A 8 23.74 11.35 -0.16
CA ILE A 8 23.88 10.08 0.58
C ILE A 8 22.61 9.24 0.42
N LYS A 9 21.41 9.82 0.60
CA LYS A 9 20.13 9.12 0.39
C LYS A 9 20.00 8.55 -1.02
N LYS A 10 20.37 9.33 -2.04
CA LYS A 10 20.34 8.89 -3.45
C LYS A 10 21.30 7.73 -3.73
N LYS A 11 22.54 7.79 -3.21
CA LYS A 11 23.51 6.69 -3.33
C LYS A 11 23.01 5.42 -2.64
N ASN A 12 22.43 5.56 -1.46
CA ASN A 12 21.89 4.43 -0.71
C ASN A 12 20.70 3.79 -1.44
N SER A 13 19.79 4.60 -2.01
CA SER A 13 18.68 4.09 -2.83
C SER A 13 19.18 3.29 -4.04
N GLN A 14 20.19 3.79 -4.76
CA GLN A 14 20.76 3.05 -5.89
C GLN A 14 21.42 1.74 -5.45
N LEU A 15 22.13 1.74 -4.33
CA LEU A 15 22.73 0.54 -3.76
C LEU A 15 21.67 -0.49 -3.36
N ILE A 16 20.59 -0.05 -2.71
CA ILE A 16 19.44 -0.89 -2.35
C ILE A 16 18.86 -1.51 -3.62
N LYS A 17 18.56 -0.72 -4.64
CA LYS A 17 18.01 -1.21 -5.91
C LYS A 17 18.90 -2.28 -6.55
N THR A 18 20.21 -2.04 -6.64
CA THR A 18 21.17 -3.02 -7.17
C THR A 18 21.19 -4.32 -6.34
N LYS A 19 21.13 -4.22 -5.02
CA LYS A 19 21.01 -5.40 -4.14
C LYS A 19 19.68 -6.11 -4.38
N MET A 20 18.58 -5.38 -4.50
CA MET A 20 17.25 -5.94 -4.72
C MET A 20 17.15 -6.69 -6.05
N GLU A 21 17.79 -6.18 -7.11
CA GLU A 21 17.86 -6.85 -8.42
C GLU A 21 18.70 -8.13 -8.35
N LYS A 22 19.88 -8.10 -7.75
CA LYS A 22 20.76 -9.29 -7.61
C LYS A 22 20.12 -10.41 -6.79
N THR A 23 19.25 -10.03 -5.86
CA THR A 23 18.67 -10.95 -4.89
C THR A 23 17.25 -11.38 -5.25
N PHE A 24 16.77 -10.95 -6.42
CA PHE A 24 15.44 -11.27 -6.92
C PHE A 24 15.22 -12.76 -7.20
N SER A 25 16.20 -13.50 -7.70
CA SER A 25 15.99 -14.89 -8.12
C SER A 25 15.60 -15.84 -6.97
N TYR A 26 16.14 -15.61 -5.78
CA TYR A 26 15.92 -16.47 -4.62
C TYR A 26 14.86 -15.95 -3.66
N ARG A 27 14.56 -14.65 -3.69
CA ARG A 27 13.63 -14.02 -2.76
C ARG A 27 12.18 -14.55 -2.87
N PRO A 28 11.53 -14.63 -4.06
CA PRO A 28 10.20 -15.22 -4.17
C PRO A 28 10.18 -16.67 -3.70
N GLN A 29 11.26 -17.41 -3.93
CA GLN A 29 11.38 -18.81 -3.52
C GLN A 29 11.40 -18.92 -1.99
N GLU A 30 12.23 -18.12 -1.33
CA GLU A 30 12.27 -18.03 0.13
C GLU A 30 10.93 -17.57 0.73
N ILE A 31 10.31 -16.51 0.18
CA ILE A 31 9.03 -16.00 0.68
C ILE A 31 7.90 -17.03 0.53
N LEU A 32 7.83 -17.70 -0.62
CA LEU A 32 6.73 -18.60 -0.93
C LEU A 32 6.92 -20.00 -0.32
N GLN A 33 8.15 -20.46 -0.15
CA GLN A 33 8.44 -21.78 0.43
C GLN A 33 8.52 -21.72 1.95
N ASP A 34 9.28 -20.76 2.49
CA ASP A 34 9.51 -20.71 3.94
C ASP A 34 8.34 -20.01 4.65
N MET A 35 7.53 -19.23 3.92
CA MET A 35 6.41 -18.43 4.43
C MET A 35 6.73 -17.81 5.82
N PRO A 36 7.81 -17.02 5.90
CA PRO A 36 8.33 -16.53 7.18
C PRO A 36 7.31 -15.64 7.88
N PHE A 37 7.40 -15.56 9.21
CA PHE A 37 6.63 -14.58 9.96
C PHE A 37 6.99 -13.16 9.51
N ILE A 38 6.03 -12.23 9.61
CA ILE A 38 6.21 -10.85 9.12
C ILE A 38 7.41 -10.14 9.76
N THR A 39 7.75 -10.49 11.00
CA THR A 39 8.91 -9.96 11.72
C THR A 39 10.23 -10.43 11.10
N GLU A 40 10.36 -11.74 10.86
CA GLU A 40 11.53 -12.34 10.21
C GLU A 40 11.67 -11.84 8.76
N PHE A 41 10.54 -11.71 8.06
CA PHE A 41 10.50 -11.13 6.72
C PHE A 41 11.00 -9.67 6.71
N GLY A 42 10.60 -8.87 7.70
CA GLY A 42 11.06 -7.49 7.87
C GLY A 42 12.55 -7.37 8.16
N GLU A 43 13.11 -8.27 8.95
CA GLU A 43 14.55 -8.31 9.23
C GLU A 43 15.36 -8.71 7.99
N ARG A 44 14.86 -9.66 7.21
CA ARG A 44 15.55 -10.22 6.05
C ARG A 44 15.42 -9.34 4.80
N TRP A 45 14.24 -8.73 4.61
CA TRP A 45 13.91 -7.91 3.45
C TRP A 45 13.37 -6.51 3.82
N PRO A 46 14.09 -5.72 4.62
CA PRO A 46 13.60 -4.42 5.11
C PRO A 46 13.30 -3.44 3.97
N ALA A 47 14.00 -3.57 2.84
CA ALA A 47 13.77 -2.76 1.65
C ALA A 47 12.35 -2.92 1.08
N LEU A 48 11.73 -4.12 1.20
CA LEU A 48 10.38 -4.37 0.70
C LEU A 48 9.27 -3.65 1.48
N PHE A 49 9.61 -3.01 2.59
CA PHE A 49 8.71 -2.13 3.34
C PHE A 49 8.80 -0.66 2.89
N SER A 50 9.54 -0.38 1.81
CA SER A 50 9.56 0.93 1.16
C SER A 50 8.70 0.94 -0.11
N ASP A 51 7.95 2.02 -0.32
CA ASP A 51 7.07 2.21 -1.49
C ASP A 51 7.78 1.97 -2.83
N SER A 52 9.03 2.44 -2.96
CA SER A 52 9.79 2.29 -4.20
C SER A 52 10.13 0.84 -4.51
N GLU A 53 10.57 0.08 -3.50
CA GLU A 53 11.02 -1.29 -3.70
C GLU A 53 9.86 -2.27 -3.77
N VAL A 54 8.77 -2.07 -3.01
CA VAL A 54 7.57 -2.91 -3.18
C VAL A 54 6.97 -2.73 -4.58
N ASN A 55 6.93 -1.51 -5.10
CA ASN A 55 6.44 -1.23 -6.45
C ASN A 55 7.37 -1.85 -7.51
N ALA A 56 8.69 -1.74 -7.34
CA ALA A 56 9.65 -2.36 -8.24
C ALA A 56 9.59 -3.89 -8.18
N GLU A 57 9.45 -4.47 -7.00
CA GLU A 57 9.38 -5.90 -6.80
C GLU A 57 8.13 -6.52 -7.41
N PHE A 58 6.96 -5.92 -7.15
CA PHE A 58 5.72 -6.34 -7.80
C PHE A 58 5.87 -6.31 -9.32
N THR A 59 6.49 -5.26 -9.87
CA THR A 59 6.72 -5.14 -11.32
C THR A 59 7.69 -6.21 -11.82
N ARG A 60 8.74 -6.56 -11.07
CA ARG A 60 9.66 -7.65 -11.41
C ARG A 60 8.96 -9.01 -11.44
N ILE A 61 8.06 -9.28 -10.50
CA ILE A 61 7.31 -10.55 -10.40
C ILE A 61 6.25 -10.65 -11.50
N THR A 62 5.45 -9.60 -11.68
CA THR A 62 4.22 -9.65 -12.47
C THR A 62 4.38 -9.07 -13.88
N THR A 63 5.47 -8.36 -14.14
CA THR A 63 5.68 -7.50 -15.33
C THR A 63 4.68 -6.33 -15.46
N VAL A 64 3.87 -6.09 -14.43
CA VAL A 64 2.82 -5.06 -14.40
C VAL A 64 3.21 -3.96 -13.41
N PRO A 65 3.09 -2.66 -13.77
CA PRO A 65 3.40 -1.58 -12.84
C PRO A 65 2.37 -1.54 -11.70
N LEU A 66 2.79 -1.67 -10.44
CA LEU A 66 1.88 -1.78 -9.30
C LEU A 66 0.99 -0.56 -9.12
N LEU A 67 1.58 0.62 -8.83
CA LEU A 67 0.80 1.80 -8.43
C LEU A 67 -0.16 2.29 -9.54
N PRO A 68 0.25 2.45 -10.81
CA PRO A 68 -0.67 2.85 -11.88
C PRO A 68 -1.80 1.84 -12.11
N THR A 69 -1.48 0.55 -12.10
CA THR A 69 -2.47 -0.51 -12.25
C THR A 69 -3.45 -0.51 -11.10
N PHE A 70 -2.97 -0.43 -9.86
CA PHE A 70 -3.80 -0.38 -8.67
C PHE A 70 -4.78 0.80 -8.71
N MET A 71 -4.28 2.01 -9.01
CA MET A 71 -5.13 3.21 -9.08
C MET A 71 -6.16 3.10 -10.21
N SER A 72 -5.78 2.55 -11.36
CA SER A 72 -6.71 2.31 -12.47
C SER A 72 -7.82 1.31 -12.10
N GLN A 73 -7.48 0.22 -11.41
CA GLN A 73 -8.48 -0.75 -10.95
C GLN A 73 -9.35 -0.17 -9.83
N LEU A 74 -8.77 0.60 -8.92
CA LEU A 74 -9.51 1.30 -7.86
C LEU A 74 -10.57 2.22 -8.48
N ASP A 75 -10.20 3.03 -9.47
CA ASP A 75 -11.12 3.91 -10.18
C ASP A 75 -12.22 3.11 -10.91
N ARG A 76 -11.84 2.06 -11.63
CA ARG A 76 -12.77 1.19 -12.37
C ARG A 76 -13.85 0.59 -11.45
N HIS A 77 -13.46 0.16 -10.25
CA HIS A 77 -14.35 -0.53 -9.32
C HIS A 77 -15.00 0.37 -8.27
N SER A 78 -14.60 1.64 -8.17
CA SER A 78 -15.09 2.59 -7.17
C SER A 78 -16.62 2.67 -7.14
N SER A 79 -17.28 2.78 -8.29
CA SER A 79 -18.74 2.89 -8.36
C SER A 79 -19.48 1.65 -7.84
N GLN A 80 -18.90 0.45 -8.03
CA GLN A 80 -19.45 -0.80 -7.52
C GLN A 80 -19.22 -0.93 -6.02
N LEU A 81 -18.02 -0.57 -5.54
CA LEU A 81 -17.69 -0.51 -4.12
C LEU A 81 -18.63 0.42 -3.36
N MET A 82 -18.94 1.60 -3.90
CA MET A 82 -19.90 2.52 -3.29
C MET A 82 -21.28 1.88 -3.09
N LYS A 83 -21.76 1.08 -4.05
CA LYS A 83 -23.04 0.36 -3.91
C LYS A 83 -22.98 -0.69 -2.81
N VAL A 84 -21.84 -1.35 -2.63
CA VAL A 84 -21.62 -2.33 -1.56
C VAL A 84 -21.59 -1.64 -0.21
N PHE A 85 -20.88 -0.52 -0.08
CA PHE A 85 -20.78 0.25 1.17
C PHE A 85 -22.14 0.75 1.65
N LYS A 86 -22.99 1.27 0.75
CA LYS A 86 -24.34 1.74 1.07
C LYS A 86 -25.26 0.65 1.65
N LYS A 87 -24.98 -0.63 1.41
CA LYS A 87 -25.77 -1.74 1.95
C LYS A 87 -25.36 -2.13 3.38
N LYS A 88 -24.22 -1.64 3.87
CA LYS A 88 -23.75 -1.95 5.23
C LYS A 88 -24.60 -1.17 6.24
N GLY A 89 -25.15 -1.87 7.23
CA GLY A 89 -25.89 -1.27 8.34
C GLY A 89 -25.04 -1.04 9.60
N GLY A 90 -25.71 -0.63 10.67
CA GLY A 90 -25.10 -0.48 12.00
C GLY A 90 -24.04 0.63 12.09
N THR A 91 -23.09 0.47 13.02
CA THR A 91 -22.02 1.46 13.25
C THR A 91 -21.11 1.60 12.03
N ALA A 92 -20.74 0.48 11.37
CA ALA A 92 -19.95 0.52 10.15
C ALA A 92 -20.67 1.28 9.03
N GLY A 93 -21.98 1.05 8.85
CA GLY A 93 -22.80 1.79 7.89
C GLY A 93 -22.82 3.30 8.13
N ARG A 94 -22.94 3.71 9.41
CA ARG A 94 -22.85 5.13 9.79
C ARG A 94 -21.50 5.75 9.44
N ASN A 95 -20.40 5.06 9.75
CA ASN A 95 -19.04 5.52 9.42
C ASN A 95 -18.82 5.62 7.91
N LEU A 96 -19.31 4.64 7.13
CA LEU A 96 -19.26 4.68 5.67
C LEU A 96 -20.06 5.87 5.11
N GLY A 97 -21.23 6.16 5.68
CA GLY A 97 -22.03 7.33 5.31
C GLY A 97 -21.27 8.65 5.49
N LEU A 98 -20.51 8.80 6.59
CA LEU A 98 -19.68 9.98 6.83
C LEU A 98 -18.54 10.12 5.81
N ILE A 99 -17.86 9.02 5.47
CA ILE A 99 -16.80 9.01 4.46
C ILE A 99 -17.37 9.40 3.08
N MET A 100 -18.52 8.85 2.72
CA MET A 100 -19.17 9.15 1.44
C MET A 100 -19.64 10.62 1.36
N ALA A 101 -20.16 11.18 2.45
CA ALA A 101 -20.55 12.59 2.49
C ALA A 101 -19.36 13.56 2.34
N ALA A 102 -18.14 13.15 2.70
CA ALA A 102 -16.93 13.93 2.45
C ALA A 102 -16.57 13.96 0.94
N MET A 103 -16.80 12.85 0.23
CA MET A 103 -16.60 12.75 -1.22
C MET A 103 -17.50 13.71 -2.01
N ASP A 104 -18.74 13.90 -1.57
CA ASP A 104 -19.69 14.81 -2.25
C ASP A 104 -19.28 16.29 -2.14
N LYS A 105 -18.40 16.65 -1.20
CA LYS A 105 -17.90 18.03 -1.01
C LYS A 105 -16.74 18.39 -1.92
N ASP A 106 -15.94 17.40 -2.33
CA ASP A 106 -14.81 17.60 -3.23
C ASP A 106 -14.75 16.46 -4.27
N PRO A 107 -15.26 16.68 -5.49
CA PRO A 107 -15.40 15.64 -6.50
C PRO A 107 -14.10 15.36 -7.28
N THR A 108 -12.93 15.57 -6.68
CA THR A 108 -11.64 15.22 -7.29
C THR A 108 -11.42 13.70 -7.33
N VAL A 109 -10.58 13.25 -8.27
CA VAL A 109 -10.22 11.83 -8.39
C VAL A 109 -9.46 11.37 -7.15
N GLU A 110 -8.61 12.23 -6.61
CA GLU A 110 -7.78 11.99 -5.43
C GLU A 110 -8.65 11.82 -4.19
N THR A 111 -9.59 12.73 -3.95
CA THR A 111 -10.54 12.63 -2.82
C THR A 111 -11.41 11.39 -2.95
N ARG A 112 -11.86 11.06 -4.17
CA ARG A 112 -12.60 9.81 -4.40
C ARG A 112 -11.78 8.59 -4.03
N ARG A 113 -10.53 8.48 -4.51
CA ARG A 113 -9.64 7.34 -4.22
C ARG A 113 -9.38 7.20 -2.72
N ASP A 114 -9.07 8.31 -2.04
CA ASP A 114 -8.86 8.34 -0.59
C ASP A 114 -10.11 7.87 0.19
N CYS A 115 -11.28 8.39 -0.18
CA CYS A 115 -12.55 7.98 0.44
C CYS A 115 -12.86 6.49 0.19
N VAL A 116 -12.61 5.98 -1.02
CA VAL A 116 -12.81 4.55 -1.33
C VAL A 116 -11.91 3.68 -0.47
N LEU A 117 -10.62 4.04 -0.33
CA LEU A 117 -9.66 3.30 0.49
C LEU A 117 -10.05 3.30 1.97
N LYS A 118 -10.41 4.47 2.52
CA LYS A 118 -10.91 4.57 3.91
C LYS A 118 -12.17 3.75 4.12
N ALA A 119 -13.10 3.78 3.17
CA ALA A 119 -14.33 3.00 3.22
C ALA A 119 -14.06 1.49 3.16
N LEU A 120 -13.08 1.04 2.37
CA LEU A 120 -12.66 -0.36 2.34
C LEU A 120 -12.22 -0.86 3.73
N CYS A 121 -11.36 -0.11 4.43
CA CYS A 121 -10.93 -0.48 5.78
C CYS A 121 -12.12 -0.64 6.73
N VAL A 122 -13.03 0.34 6.77
CA VAL A 122 -14.24 0.26 7.60
C VAL A 122 -15.12 -0.93 7.21
N TYR A 123 -15.28 -1.20 5.91
CA TYR A 123 -16.10 -2.29 5.42
C TYR A 123 -15.57 -3.67 5.83
N MET A 124 -14.24 -3.85 5.81
CA MET A 124 -13.52 -5.05 6.23
C MET A 124 -13.38 -5.18 7.76
N ASN A 125 -13.94 -4.24 8.52
CA ASN A 125 -13.82 -4.17 9.98
C ASN A 125 -12.37 -3.98 10.47
N GLU A 126 -11.56 -3.32 9.66
CA GLU A 126 -10.19 -2.95 9.97
C GLU A 126 -10.15 -1.47 10.37
N SER A 127 -9.40 -1.11 11.41
CA SER A 127 -9.26 0.31 11.76
C SER A 127 -8.28 0.94 10.77
N SER A 128 -8.64 2.12 10.23
CA SER A 128 -7.74 2.90 9.37
C SER A 128 -6.41 3.25 10.06
N GLU A 129 -6.38 3.29 11.38
CA GLU A 129 -5.18 3.48 12.20
C GLU A 129 -4.31 2.22 12.31
N SER A 130 -4.89 1.01 12.31
CA SER A 130 -4.13 -0.25 12.36
C SER A 130 -3.33 -0.52 11.09
N PHE A 131 -3.76 0.04 9.95
CA PHE A 131 -3.02 -0.06 8.69
C PHE A 131 -1.77 0.81 8.66
N ILE A 132 -1.85 2.02 9.23
CA ILE A 132 -0.74 2.99 9.21
C ILE A 132 0.33 2.59 10.24
N ASN A 133 -0.07 2.06 11.39
CA ASN A 133 0.86 1.77 12.50
C ASN A 133 1.63 0.44 12.36
N ARG A 134 1.20 -0.47 11.47
CA ARG A 134 1.89 -1.76 11.22
C ARG A 134 3.14 -1.62 10.33
N VAL A 135 3.33 -0.48 9.68
CA VAL A 135 4.51 -0.21 8.82
C VAL A 135 5.61 0.57 9.57
N GLY A 136 5.33 1.07 10.78
CA GLY A 136 6.18 2.07 11.44
C GLY A 136 6.55 1.81 12.90
N THR A 137 6.32 0.64 13.48
CA THR A 137 6.71 0.36 14.88
C THR A 137 7.52 -0.93 15.00
N GLY A 138 8.75 -0.86 14.50
CA GLY A 138 9.86 -1.68 14.95
C GLY A 138 10.84 -0.77 15.70
N ALA A 139 10.54 -0.50 16.97
CA ALA A 139 11.47 -0.02 17.98
C ALA A 139 11.05 -0.61 19.32
#